data_AF-A0A933Z921-F1
#
_entry.id   AF-A0A933Z921-F1
#
_cell.length_a   1.000
_cell.length_b   1.000
_cell.length_c   1.000
_cell.angle_alpha   90.00
_cell.angle_beta   90.00
_cell.angle_gamma   90.00
#
_symmetry.space_group_name_H-M   'P 1'
#
loop_
_entity.id
_entity.type
_entity.pdbx_description
1 polymer ?
#
loop_
_entity_poly.entity_id
_entity_poly.type
_entity_poly.pdbx_seq_one_letter_code
_entity_poly.pdbx_strand_id
1 'polypeptide(L)'
;MIHHPRLHHFKAQSPLALWPAGLVLAGTLAAAYWGYEFSHDPGPVALGQVLFRSLRLGAALILPLLVLAWLCTLAGKALNRPPRRLIRMQEPHGVAHTRVQTWLLRPLQGIGLAMLLLSRVLAAVRIYRGDLLHAADIPGPGQADPWLHLSGVAILACSSLVLCLLWTLDDLGIRLHNQKTGEVRLLGRYLGLLLPLLVGMYGFFSIFDEHSHVLALDLIGLFSVVLYPPLVLLVWLHGRYLARRQAELTRRLGAKVRLLEVDQEEEAAG
;
A
#
# COMPACT_ATOMS: atom_id res chain seq x y z
N MET A 1 1.93 37.69 -20.41
CA MET A 1 0.62 37.07 -20.10
C MET A 1 0.90 35.66 -19.62
N ILE A 2 0.94 35.42 -18.31
CA ILE A 2 1.24 34.10 -17.74
C ILE A 2 -0.06 33.30 -17.74
N HIS A 3 -0.22 32.39 -18.70
CA HIS A 3 -1.33 31.45 -18.68
C HIS A 3 -1.17 30.57 -17.44
N HIS A 4 -1.95 30.86 -16.39
CA HIS A 4 -2.14 29.92 -15.30
C HIS A 4 -2.83 28.68 -15.89
N PRO A 5 -2.15 27.51 -15.96
CA PRO A 5 -2.80 26.30 -16.40
C PRO A 5 -3.99 26.06 -15.46
N ARG A 6 -5.19 25.95 -16.03
CA ARG A 6 -6.39 25.56 -15.30
C ARG A 6 -6.05 24.28 -14.56
N LEU A 7 -5.86 24.39 -13.25
CA LEU A 7 -5.74 23.24 -12.35
C LEU A 7 -6.97 22.40 -12.61
N HIS A 8 -6.81 21.30 -13.36
CA HIS A 8 -7.87 20.34 -13.58
C HIS A 8 -8.41 19.99 -12.21
N HIS A 9 -9.65 20.43 -11.94
CA HIS A 9 -10.33 20.17 -10.69
C HIS A 9 -10.30 18.67 -10.46
N PHE A 10 -9.46 18.26 -9.51
CA PHE A 10 -9.48 16.91 -8.97
C PHE A 10 -10.91 16.72 -8.47
N LYS A 11 -11.75 16.02 -9.25
CA LYS A 11 -13.15 15.78 -8.89
C LYS A 11 -13.11 15.20 -7.49
N ALA A 12 -13.66 15.94 -6.53
CA ALA A 12 -13.68 15.53 -5.15
C ALA A 12 -14.25 14.11 -5.11
N GLN A 13 -13.44 13.13 -4.69
CA GLN A 13 -13.87 11.74 -4.62
C GLN A 13 -15.09 11.71 -3.67
N SER A 14 -16.25 11.36 -4.20
CA SER A 14 -17.49 11.29 -3.45
C SER A 14 -17.35 10.27 -2.31
N PRO A 15 -17.99 10.46 -1.15
CA PRO A 15 -18.00 9.46 -0.08
C PRO A 15 -18.60 8.12 -0.54
N LEU A 16 -19.43 8.12 -1.59
CA LEU A 16 -19.85 6.91 -2.31
C LEU A 16 -18.66 6.07 -2.76
N ALA A 17 -17.49 6.65 -3.01
CA ALA A 17 -16.25 5.95 -3.33
C ALA A 17 -15.62 5.24 -2.12
N LEU A 18 -16.40 4.85 -1.11
CA LEU A 18 -16.01 3.91 -0.04
C LEU A 18 -16.94 2.67 0.04
N TRP A 19 -17.96 2.55 -0.83
CA TRP A 19 -18.97 1.49 -0.75
C TRP A 19 -18.42 0.04 -0.75
N PRO A 20 -17.39 -0.34 -1.53
CA PRO A 20 -16.75 -1.66 -1.48
C PRO A 20 -16.07 -1.95 -0.14
N ALA A 21 -15.43 -0.96 0.49
CA ALA A 21 -14.90 -1.14 1.85
C ALA A 21 -16.03 -1.38 2.84
N GLY A 22 -17.13 -0.64 2.68
CA GLY A 22 -18.36 -0.83 3.47
C GLY A 22 -18.95 -2.22 3.27
N LEU A 23 -19.00 -2.74 2.04
CA LEU A 23 -19.49 -4.08 1.74
C LEU A 23 -18.59 -5.17 2.31
N VAL A 24 -17.27 -5.06 2.13
CA VAL A 24 -16.36 -6.06 2.70
C VAL A 24 -16.42 -6.00 4.22
N LEU A 25 -16.44 -4.82 4.83
CA LEU A 25 -16.61 -4.69 6.27
C LEU A 25 -17.95 -5.28 6.74
N ALA A 26 -19.05 -5.01 6.04
CA ALA A 26 -20.35 -5.59 6.36
C ALA A 26 -20.34 -7.12 6.22
N GLY A 27 -19.69 -7.65 5.18
CA GLY A 27 -19.47 -9.08 5.00
C GLY A 27 -18.60 -9.69 6.09
N THR A 28 -17.55 -9.00 6.53
CA THR A 28 -16.69 -9.40 7.66
C THR A 28 -17.48 -9.41 8.98
N LEU A 29 -18.31 -8.39 9.22
CA LEU A 29 -19.14 -8.29 10.41
C LEU A 29 -20.24 -9.37 10.40
N ALA A 30 -20.85 -9.62 9.25
CA ALA A 30 -21.76 -10.74 9.04
C ALA A 30 -21.07 -12.08 9.34
N ALA A 31 -19.92 -12.34 8.72
CA ALA A 31 -19.15 -13.56 8.95
C ALA A 31 -18.70 -13.71 10.41
N ALA A 32 -18.33 -12.63 11.10
CA ALA A 32 -17.99 -12.66 12.52
C ALA A 32 -19.22 -12.86 13.43
N TYR A 33 -20.40 -12.41 13.00
CA TYR A 33 -21.64 -12.60 13.75
C TYR A 33 -22.16 -14.04 13.63
N TRP A 34 -22.03 -14.65 12.44
CA TRP A 34 -22.54 -16.00 12.15
C TRP A 34 -21.49 -17.11 12.32
N GLY A 35 -20.20 -16.80 12.23
CA GLY A 35 -19.10 -17.76 12.25
C GLY A 35 -18.43 -17.89 13.62
N TYR A 36 -18.33 -19.13 14.12
CA TYR A 36 -17.66 -19.46 15.38
C TYR A 36 -16.11 -19.39 15.27
N GLU A 37 -15.57 -19.37 14.04
CA GLU A 37 -14.13 -19.53 13.79
C GLU A 37 -13.32 -18.22 13.89
N PHE A 38 -13.96 -17.05 13.79
CA PHE A 38 -13.25 -15.76 13.77
C PHE A 38 -13.07 -15.12 15.16
N SER A 39 -13.94 -15.45 16.10
CA SER A 39 -13.87 -15.02 17.50
C SER A 39 -14.39 -16.16 18.36
N HIS A 40 -13.61 -16.56 19.36
CA HIS A 40 -14.00 -17.63 20.30
C HIS A 40 -15.34 -17.36 21.00
N ASP A 41 -15.83 -16.12 20.97
CA ASP A 41 -17.13 -15.70 21.50
C ASP A 41 -18.04 -15.23 20.35
N PRO A 42 -19.05 -15.99 19.91
CA PRO A 42 -20.03 -15.50 18.93
C PRO A 42 -20.92 -14.38 19.51
N GLY A 43 -21.53 -13.57 18.64
CA GLY A 43 -22.55 -12.58 19.00
C GLY A 43 -22.05 -11.12 19.07
N PRO A 44 -22.69 -10.24 19.86
CA PRO A 44 -22.40 -8.79 19.83
C PRO A 44 -20.99 -8.45 20.34
N VAL A 45 -20.40 -9.30 21.18
CA VAL A 45 -19.03 -9.13 21.69
C VAL A 45 -18.01 -9.35 20.57
N ALA A 46 -18.21 -10.34 19.70
CA ALA A 46 -17.41 -10.55 18.49
C ALA A 46 -17.36 -9.30 17.61
N LEU A 47 -18.53 -8.72 17.34
CA LEU A 47 -18.67 -7.53 16.51
C LEU A 47 -17.83 -6.36 17.05
N GLY A 48 -17.92 -6.11 18.36
CA GLY A 48 -17.14 -5.07 19.02
C GLY A 48 -15.63 -5.32 18.91
N GLN A 49 -15.18 -6.56 19.13
CA GLN A 49 -13.76 -6.92 19.02
C GLN A 49 -13.23 -6.78 17.60
N VAL A 50 -13.97 -7.25 16.59
CA VAL A 50 -13.59 -7.14 15.18
C VAL A 50 -13.52 -5.67 14.76
N LEU A 51 -14.54 -4.87 15.08
CA LEU A 51 -14.55 -3.45 14.78
C LEU A 51 -13.37 -2.72 15.43
N PHE A 52 -13.13 -2.98 16.73
CA PHE A 52 -12.00 -2.38 17.45
C PHE A 52 -10.65 -2.77 16.85
N ARG A 53 -10.47 -4.04 16.47
CA ARG A 53 -9.26 -4.53 15.79
C ARG A 53 -9.07 -3.83 14.44
N SER A 54 -10.11 -3.74 13.62
CA SER A 54 -10.07 -3.06 12.32
C SER A 54 -9.78 -1.56 12.46
N LEU A 55 -10.36 -0.89 13.46
CA LEU A 55 -10.08 0.53 13.74
C LEU A 55 -8.63 0.73 14.17
N ARG A 56 -8.12 -0.11 15.08
CA ARG A 56 -6.73 -0.06 15.54
C ARG A 56 -5.75 -0.31 14.38
N LEU A 57 -6.03 -1.31 13.53
CA LEU A 57 -5.23 -1.60 12.34
C LEU A 57 -5.29 -0.44 11.33
N GLY A 58 -6.47 0.12 11.09
CA GLY A 58 -6.66 1.29 10.23
C GLY A 58 -5.84 2.48 10.73
N ALA A 59 -5.89 2.78 12.03
CA ALA A 59 -5.10 3.85 12.63
C ALA A 59 -3.58 3.62 12.44
N ALA A 60 -3.10 2.40 12.68
CA ALA A 60 -1.70 2.04 12.48
C ALA A 60 -1.26 2.19 11.01
N LEU A 61 -2.12 1.80 10.07
CA LEU A 61 -1.86 1.93 8.63
C LEU A 61 -1.86 3.38 8.15
N ILE A 62 -2.66 4.26 8.76
CA ILE A 62 -2.79 5.68 8.41
C ILE A 62 -1.63 6.51 8.96
N LEU A 63 -1.06 6.13 10.12
CA LEU A 63 0.06 6.84 10.76
C LEU A 63 1.22 7.15 9.77
N PRO A 64 1.64 6.23 8.90
CA PRO A 64 2.55 6.48 7.78
C PRO A 64 2.28 7.72 6.91
N LEU A 65 1.02 8.07 6.65
CA LEU A 65 0.67 9.24 5.84
C LEU A 65 1.13 10.55 6.47
N LEU A 66 1.25 10.60 7.80
CA LEU A 66 1.76 11.77 8.51
C LEU A 66 3.26 11.98 8.25
N VAL A 67 4.00 10.87 8.11
CA VAL A 67 5.46 10.85 7.91
C VAL A 67 5.83 10.90 6.42
N LEU A 68 4.89 10.62 5.53
CA LEU A 68 5.10 10.53 4.08
C LEU A 68 5.78 11.76 3.47
N ALA A 69 5.40 12.97 3.90
CA ALA A 69 6.02 14.19 3.40
C ALA A 69 7.50 14.32 3.78
N TRP A 70 7.89 13.81 4.95
CA TRP A 70 9.30 13.77 5.37
C TRP A 70 10.07 12.70 4.58
N LEU A 71 9.46 11.54 4.35
CA LEU A 71 10.05 10.50 3.50
C LEU A 71 10.25 10.94 2.06
N CYS A 72 9.32 11.71 1.50
CA CYS A 72 9.49 12.28 0.17
C CYS A 72 10.75 13.17 0.10
N THR A 73 11.04 13.92 1.16
CA THR A 73 12.28 14.70 1.25
C THR A 73 13.51 13.79 1.27
N LEU A 74 13.49 12.71 2.04
CA LEU A 74 14.59 11.75 2.09
C LEU A 74 14.79 11.01 0.77
N ALA A 75 13.70 10.53 0.17
CA ALA A 75 13.71 9.88 -1.13
C ALA A 75 14.22 10.84 -2.20
N GLY A 76 13.79 12.10 -2.19
CA GLY A 76 14.32 13.14 -3.08
C GLY A 76 15.82 13.32 -2.93
N LYS A 77 16.35 13.40 -1.70
CA LYS A 77 17.80 13.50 -1.44
C LYS A 77 18.58 12.24 -1.86
N ALA A 78 17.99 11.06 -1.69
CA ALA A 78 18.62 9.80 -2.05
C ALA A 78 18.66 9.57 -3.57
N LEU A 79 17.58 9.94 -4.26
CA LEU A 79 17.38 9.69 -5.68
C LEU A 79 17.91 10.80 -6.59
N ASN A 80 17.93 12.07 -6.14
CA ASN A 80 18.53 13.20 -6.85
C ASN A 80 20.05 13.30 -6.61
N ARG A 81 20.79 12.23 -6.91
CA ARG A 81 22.25 12.22 -6.83
C ARG A 81 22.85 12.20 -8.23
N PRO A 82 23.80 13.08 -8.58
CA PRO A 82 24.42 13.07 -9.90
C PRO A 82 25.00 11.68 -10.20
N PRO A 83 24.76 11.12 -11.41
CA PRO A 83 24.16 11.74 -12.60
C PRO A 83 22.62 11.59 -12.71
N ARG A 84 21.94 11.10 -11.68
CA ARG A 84 20.51 10.80 -11.67
C ARG A 84 19.71 11.97 -11.12
N ARG A 85 18.59 12.31 -11.78
CA ARG A 85 17.64 13.31 -11.30
C ARG A 85 16.21 12.82 -11.49
N LEU A 86 15.36 13.14 -10.53
CA LEU A 86 13.93 12.93 -10.63
C LEU A 86 13.32 13.99 -11.53
N ILE A 87 12.59 13.52 -12.53
CA ILE A 87 11.78 14.36 -13.41
C ILE A 87 10.32 13.98 -13.23
N ARG A 88 9.47 14.99 -13.24
CA ARG A 88 8.03 14.79 -13.31
C ARG A 88 7.60 14.99 -14.75
N MET A 89 7.08 13.94 -15.38
CA MET A 89 6.42 14.08 -16.67
C MET A 89 4.98 14.54 -16.43
N GLN A 90 4.60 15.67 -17.02
CA GLN A 90 3.18 16.01 -17.14
C GLN A 90 2.61 15.10 -18.21
N GLU A 91 2.08 13.94 -17.79
CA GLU A 91 1.25 13.15 -18.69
C GLU A 91 -0.05 13.92 -18.94
N PRO A 92 -0.43 14.18 -20.20
CA PRO A 92 -1.62 14.97 -20.55
C PRO A 92 -2.93 14.29 -20.13
N HIS A 93 -2.88 13.00 -19.81
CA HIS A 93 -3.98 12.27 -19.21
C HIS A 93 -3.70 12.21 -17.71
N GLY A 94 -4.39 13.05 -16.94
CA GLY A 94 -4.42 12.90 -15.49
C GLY A 94 -4.65 11.43 -15.20
N VAL A 95 -3.73 10.81 -14.44
CA VAL A 95 -3.74 9.39 -14.11
C VAL A 95 -5.00 9.13 -13.29
N ALA A 96 -6.12 9.01 -13.97
CA ALA A 96 -7.37 8.54 -13.44
C ALA A 96 -7.10 7.05 -13.26
N HIS A 97 -6.51 6.71 -12.10
CA HIS A 97 -6.37 5.32 -11.70
C HIS A 97 -7.69 4.64 -11.97
N THR A 98 -7.63 3.56 -12.73
CA THR A 98 -8.83 2.79 -13.02
C THR A 98 -9.42 2.38 -11.68
N ARG A 99 -10.75 2.38 -11.57
CA ARG A 99 -11.43 1.95 -10.34
C ARG A 99 -10.83 0.62 -9.86
N VAL A 100 -10.58 -0.31 -10.78
CA VAL A 100 -9.92 -1.60 -10.50
C VAL A 100 -8.56 -1.44 -9.78
N GLN A 101 -7.70 -0.51 -10.20
CA GLN A 101 -6.43 -0.26 -9.52
C GLN A 101 -6.61 0.18 -8.07
N THR A 102 -7.52 1.12 -7.83
CA THR A 102 -7.78 1.67 -6.49
C THR A 102 -8.45 0.64 -5.58
N TRP A 103 -9.40 -0.14 -6.11
CA TRP A 103 -10.25 -1.04 -5.31
C TRP A 103 -9.70 -2.44 -5.14
N LEU A 104 -8.96 -2.95 -6.12
CA LEU A 104 -8.53 -4.33 -6.13
C LEU A 104 -7.01 -4.43 -6.04
N LEU A 105 -6.29 -3.80 -6.97
CA LEU A 105 -4.85 -4.00 -7.07
C LEU A 105 -4.09 -3.43 -5.87
N ARG A 106 -4.36 -2.19 -5.44
CA ARG A 106 -3.64 -1.60 -4.29
C ARG A 106 -3.90 -2.30 -2.95
N PRO A 107 -5.15 -2.62 -2.58
CA PRO A 107 -5.39 -3.41 -1.37
C PRO A 107 -4.73 -4.78 -1.44
N LEU A 108 -4.80 -5.46 -2.60
CA LEU A 108 -4.17 -6.78 -2.77
C LEU A 108 -2.64 -6.71 -2.65
N GLN A 109 -2.00 -5.65 -3.17
CA GLN A 109 -0.58 -5.39 -2.95
C GLN A 109 -0.25 -5.21 -1.46
N GLY A 110 -1.11 -4.50 -0.72
CA GLY A 110 -0.98 -4.33 0.72
C GLY A 110 -1.06 -5.66 1.47
N ILE A 111 -2.05 -6.50 1.13
CA ILE A 111 -2.24 -7.83 1.71
C ILE A 111 -1.01 -8.70 1.42
N GLY A 112 -0.61 -8.79 0.15
CA GLY A 112 0.52 -9.61 -0.26
C GLY A 112 1.84 -9.21 0.39
N LEU A 113 2.12 -7.90 0.49
CA LEU A 113 3.32 -7.41 1.17
C LEU A 113 3.28 -7.70 2.68
N ALA A 114 2.12 -7.50 3.31
CA ALA A 114 1.93 -7.80 4.73
C ALA A 114 2.13 -9.30 5.02
N MET A 115 1.61 -10.17 4.17
CA MET A 115 1.78 -11.62 4.27
C MET A 115 3.25 -12.03 4.13
N LEU A 116 3.97 -11.48 3.14
CA LEU A 116 5.40 -11.78 2.99
C LEU A 116 6.20 -11.35 4.23
N LEU A 117 6.00 -10.12 4.70
CA LEU A 117 6.79 -9.62 5.82
C LEU A 117 6.44 -10.34 7.12
N LEU A 118 5.17 -10.70 7.31
CA LEU A 118 4.76 -11.52 8.42
C LEU A 118 5.42 -12.90 8.39
N SER A 119 5.44 -13.60 7.25
CA SER A 119 6.09 -14.92 7.16
C SER A 119 7.59 -14.83 7.45
N ARG A 120 8.27 -13.79 6.96
CA ARG A 120 9.69 -13.55 7.25
C ARG A 120 9.97 -13.24 8.71
N VAL A 121 9.12 -12.46 9.38
CA VAL A 121 9.30 -12.20 10.80
C VAL A 121 8.98 -13.42 11.64
N LEU A 122 7.93 -14.17 11.31
CA LEU A 122 7.65 -15.43 11.99
C LEU A 122 8.85 -16.39 11.85
N ALA A 123 9.44 -16.50 10.66
CA ALA A 123 10.66 -17.27 10.45
C ALA A 123 11.84 -16.76 11.31
N ALA A 124 12.06 -15.45 11.38
CA ALA A 124 13.11 -14.86 12.20
C ALA A 124 12.89 -15.09 13.71
N VAL A 125 11.66 -14.97 14.18
CA VAL A 125 11.29 -15.23 15.59
C VAL A 125 11.47 -16.71 15.92
N ARG A 126 11.11 -17.63 15.01
CA ARG A 126 11.36 -19.07 15.16
C ARG A 126 12.85 -19.36 15.32
N ILE A 127 13.69 -18.79 14.44
CA ILE A 127 15.16 -18.93 14.53
C ILE A 127 15.68 -18.38 15.86
N TYR A 128 15.21 -17.21 16.27
CA TYR A 128 15.68 -16.55 17.49
C TYR A 128 15.31 -17.31 18.77
N ARG A 129 14.10 -17.88 18.83
CA ARG A 129 13.65 -18.64 20.00
C ARG A 129 14.26 -20.05 20.09
N GLY A 130 15.04 -20.47 19.09
CA GLY A 130 15.67 -21.79 19.05
C GLY A 130 14.68 -22.95 18.97
N ASP A 131 13.41 -22.65 18.69
CA ASP A 131 12.30 -23.57 18.85
C ASP A 131 11.80 -24.05 17.49
N LEU A 132 11.75 -25.38 17.34
CA LEU A 132 11.06 -26.14 16.29
C LEU A 132 9.53 -26.07 16.47
N LEU A 133 8.98 -24.91 16.85
CA LEU A 133 7.54 -24.73 17.01
C LEU A 133 6.89 -24.96 15.64
N HIS A 134 6.25 -26.13 15.50
CA HIS A 134 5.38 -26.45 14.39
C HIS A 134 4.33 -25.33 14.26
N ALA A 135 3.96 -25.00 13.02
CA ALA A 135 3.06 -23.88 12.70
C ALA A 135 1.70 -23.91 13.41
N ALA A 136 1.36 -25.01 14.10
CA ALA A 136 0.16 -25.18 14.90
C ALA A 136 0.19 -24.48 16.27
N ASP A 137 1.35 -24.15 16.84
CA ASP A 137 1.45 -23.48 18.15
C ASP A 137 1.41 -21.95 18.02
N ILE A 138 0.37 -21.42 17.37
CA ILE A 138 0.04 -20.01 17.50
C ILE A 138 -0.50 -19.82 18.93
N PRO A 139 0.20 -19.07 19.81
CA PRO A 139 -0.24 -18.92 21.19
C PRO A 139 -1.66 -18.34 21.22
N GLY A 140 -2.55 -19.02 21.97
CA GLY A 140 -3.94 -18.63 22.10
C GLY A 140 -4.11 -17.18 22.62
N PRO A 141 -5.30 -16.59 22.47
CA PRO A 141 -5.57 -15.16 22.68
C PRO A 141 -5.28 -14.58 24.08
N GLY A 142 -4.78 -15.37 25.04
CA GLY A 142 -4.34 -14.93 26.38
C GLY A 142 -2.84 -15.02 26.66
N GLN A 143 -2.03 -15.58 25.75
CA GLN A 143 -0.56 -15.75 25.91
C GLN A 143 0.24 -15.09 24.78
N ALA A 144 -0.37 -14.18 24.03
CA ALA A 144 0.30 -13.47 22.97
C ALA A 144 1.47 -12.66 23.55
N ASP A 145 2.70 -13.06 23.22
CA ASP A 145 3.91 -12.34 23.62
C ASP A 145 3.79 -10.87 23.16
N PRO A 146 3.84 -9.89 24.08
CA PRO A 146 3.79 -8.47 23.76
C PRO A 146 4.79 -8.07 22.66
N TRP A 147 5.96 -8.72 22.60
CA TRP A 147 6.98 -8.47 21.59
C TRP A 147 6.58 -8.92 20.20
N LEU A 148 5.86 -10.05 20.09
CA LEU A 148 5.34 -10.52 18.82
C LEU A 148 4.22 -9.60 18.32
N HIS A 149 3.36 -9.13 19.23
CA HIS A 149 2.33 -8.17 18.88
C HIS A 149 2.93 -6.83 18.40
N LEU A 150 3.90 -6.30 19.15
CA LEU A 150 4.57 -5.05 18.81
C LEU A 150 5.34 -5.15 17.49
N SER A 151 6.06 -6.25 17.27
CA SER A 151 6.78 -6.47 16.00
C SER A 151 5.81 -6.56 14.83
N GLY A 152 4.70 -7.28 14.96
CA GLY A 152 3.63 -7.34 13.96
C GLY A 152 3.08 -5.96 13.58
N VAL A 153 2.77 -5.13 14.57
CA VAL A 153 2.29 -3.75 14.34
C VAL A 153 3.37 -2.89 13.67
N ALA A 154 4.62 -2.99 14.12
CA ALA A 154 5.73 -2.25 13.54
C ALA A 154 5.97 -2.63 12.07
N ILE A 155 5.94 -3.92 11.75
CA ILE A 155 6.05 -4.42 10.38
C ILE A 155 4.92 -3.89 9.52
N LEU A 156 3.68 -3.99 9.99
CA LEU A 156 2.52 -3.51 9.25
C LEU A 156 2.63 -2.00 8.97
N ALA A 157 3.05 -1.21 9.97
CA ALA A 157 3.27 0.22 9.81
C ALA A 157 4.41 0.51 8.81
N CYS A 158 5.54 -0.19 8.89
CA CYS A 158 6.65 -0.06 7.94
C CYS A 158 6.25 -0.46 6.52
N SER A 159 5.48 -1.54 6.37
CA SER A 159 4.96 -2.02 5.08
C SER A 159 4.06 -0.97 4.44
N SER A 160 3.13 -0.42 5.22
CA SER A 160 2.24 0.66 4.80
C SER A 160 3.02 1.91 4.40
N LEU A 161 4.07 2.24 5.14
CA LEU A 161 4.96 3.37 4.85
C LEU A 161 5.67 3.22 3.50
N VAL A 162 6.24 2.03 3.24
CA VAL A 162 6.88 1.72 1.96
C VAL A 162 5.87 1.77 0.82
N LEU A 163 4.69 1.16 0.98
CA LEU A 163 3.62 1.20 -0.02
C LEU A 163 3.15 2.62 -0.30
N CYS A 164 2.90 3.43 0.73
CA CYS A 164 2.51 4.82 0.58
C CYS A 164 3.56 5.62 -0.20
N LEU A 165 4.85 5.39 0.05
CA LEU A 165 5.92 6.04 -0.69
C LEU A 165 5.94 5.59 -2.15
N LEU A 166 5.87 4.29 -2.41
CA LEU A 166 5.87 3.72 -3.77
C LEU A 166 4.66 4.21 -4.58
N TRP A 167 3.46 4.17 -4.01
CA TRP A 167 2.26 4.72 -4.62
C TRP A 167 2.37 6.23 -4.85
N THR A 168 2.98 6.98 -3.92
CA THR A 168 3.19 8.42 -4.13
C THR A 168 4.10 8.71 -5.32
N LEU A 169 5.16 7.92 -5.50
CA LEU A 169 6.06 8.08 -6.66
C LEU A 169 5.35 7.73 -7.97
N ASP A 170 4.52 6.70 -7.97
CA ASP A 170 3.71 6.28 -9.11
C ASP A 170 2.64 7.34 -9.47
N ASP A 171 1.85 7.77 -8.49
CA ASP A 171 0.72 8.70 -8.68
C ASP A 171 1.19 10.11 -9.06
N LEU A 172 2.40 10.50 -8.66
CA LEU A 172 3.02 11.75 -9.08
C LEU A 172 3.66 11.68 -10.47
N GLY A 173 3.74 10.49 -11.08
CA GLY A 173 4.39 10.27 -12.37
C GLY A 173 5.89 10.55 -12.32
N ILE A 174 6.55 10.22 -11.20
CA ILE A 174 7.96 10.50 -11.01
C ILE A 174 8.80 9.47 -11.77
N ARG A 175 9.73 9.96 -12.58
CA ARG A 175 10.66 9.16 -13.37
C ARG A 175 12.09 9.54 -13.03
N LEU A 176 13.01 8.59 -13.17
CA LEU A 176 14.43 8.80 -12.93
C LEU A 176 15.14 9.02 -14.25
N HIS A 177 15.66 10.21 -14.46
CA HIS A 177 16.44 10.57 -15.63
C HIS A 177 17.93 10.46 -15.32
N ASN A 178 18.64 9.68 -16.13
CA ASN A 178 20.09 9.61 -16.10
C ASN A 178 20.66 10.67 -17.06
N GLN A 179 21.29 11.70 -16.50
CA GLN A 179 21.85 12.79 -17.30
C GLN A 179 23.03 12.36 -18.18
N LYS A 180 23.72 11.24 -17.83
CA LYS A 180 24.84 10.74 -18.62
C LYS A 180 24.40 9.97 -19.86
N THR A 181 23.35 9.16 -19.74
CA THR A 181 22.90 8.27 -20.83
C THR A 181 21.66 8.78 -21.54
N GLY A 182 21.02 9.84 -21.03
CA GLY A 182 19.72 10.30 -21.51
C GLY A 182 18.54 9.41 -21.11
N GLU A 183 18.79 8.20 -20.58
CA GLU A 183 17.74 7.24 -20.22
C GLU A 183 16.76 7.82 -19.21
N VAL A 184 15.47 7.62 -19.48
CA VAL A 184 14.38 7.88 -18.52
C VAL A 184 13.84 6.54 -18.05
N ARG A 185 14.14 6.19 -16.80
CA ARG A 185 13.60 4.98 -16.16
C ARG A 185 12.30 5.30 -15.44
N LEU A 186 11.27 4.51 -15.75
CA LEU A 186 9.98 4.53 -15.09
C LEU A 186 10.15 3.99 -13.67
N LEU A 187 10.29 4.89 -12.69
CA LEU A 187 10.35 4.49 -11.29
C LEU A 187 8.95 4.13 -10.78
N GLY A 188 7.95 4.97 -11.09
CA GLY A 188 6.57 4.83 -10.63
C GLY A 188 5.89 3.52 -11.02
N ARG A 189 5.65 3.30 -12.31
CA ARG A 189 4.75 2.21 -12.78
C ARG A 189 5.25 0.80 -12.45
N TYR A 190 6.56 0.57 -12.55
CA TYR A 190 7.14 -0.75 -12.27
C TYR A 190 7.35 -1.00 -10.77
N LEU A 191 7.81 -0.01 -10.00
CA LEU A 191 8.01 -0.23 -8.55
C LEU A 191 6.73 -0.06 -7.75
N GLY A 192 5.80 0.78 -8.18
CA GLY A 192 4.53 1.04 -7.50
C GLY A 192 3.53 -0.10 -7.67
N LEU A 193 3.49 -0.71 -8.86
CA LEU A 193 2.49 -1.73 -9.17
C LEU A 193 3.05 -3.15 -9.26
N LEU A 194 4.14 -3.34 -9.99
CA LEU A 194 4.69 -4.67 -10.28
C LEU A 194 5.44 -5.25 -9.08
N LEU A 195 6.29 -4.46 -8.43
CA LEU A 195 7.10 -4.97 -7.30
C LEU A 195 6.23 -5.51 -6.16
N PRO A 196 5.22 -4.77 -5.62
CA PRO A 196 4.40 -5.29 -4.53
C PRO A 196 3.51 -6.45 -4.97
N LEU A 197 3.13 -6.51 -6.25
CA LEU A 197 2.36 -7.62 -6.80
C LEU A 197 3.20 -8.90 -6.85
N LEU A 198 4.43 -8.83 -7.41
CA LEU A 198 5.34 -9.97 -7.48
C LEU A 198 5.71 -10.46 -6.07
N VAL A 199 6.01 -9.53 -5.18
CA VAL A 199 6.27 -9.79 -3.75
C VAL A 199 5.05 -10.45 -3.08
N GLY A 200 3.85 -9.96 -3.37
CA GLY A 200 2.62 -10.52 -2.84
C GLY A 200 2.32 -11.92 -3.34
N MET A 201 2.53 -12.18 -4.64
CA MET A 201 2.41 -13.53 -5.20
C MET A 201 3.42 -14.49 -4.59
N TYR A 202 4.66 -14.05 -4.40
CA TYR A 202 5.66 -14.87 -3.72
C TYR A 202 5.24 -15.21 -2.29
N GLY A 203 4.74 -14.23 -1.53
CA GLY A 203 4.19 -14.48 -0.18
C GLY A 203 3.02 -15.45 -0.19
N PHE A 204 2.12 -15.34 -1.18
CA PHE A 204 1.01 -16.27 -1.38
C PHE A 204 1.51 -17.70 -1.63
N PHE A 205 2.41 -17.90 -2.58
CA PHE A 205 2.96 -19.22 -2.88
C PHE A 205 3.75 -19.82 -1.71
N SER A 206 4.50 -18.99 -0.96
CA SER A 206 5.22 -19.43 0.25
C SER A 206 4.28 -20.05 1.29
N ILE A 207 3.05 -19.55 1.42
CA ILE A 207 2.09 -20.10 2.38
C ILE A 207 1.56 -21.46 1.92
N PHE A 208 1.32 -21.63 0.62
CA PHE A 208 0.94 -22.93 0.05
C PHE A 208 2.06 -23.97 0.12
N ASP A 209 3.32 -23.54 0.08
CA ASP A 209 4.47 -24.43 0.24
C ASP A 209 4.63 -24.89 1.69
N GLU A 210 4.33 -24.02 2.66
CA GLU A 210 4.53 -24.29 4.09
C GLU A 210 3.33 -24.97 4.79
N HIS A 211 2.12 -24.92 4.23
CA HIS A 211 0.89 -25.37 4.89
C HIS A 211 0.02 -26.24 3.96
N SER A 212 -0.90 -27.02 4.55
CA SER A 212 -1.89 -27.74 3.75
C SER A 212 -2.76 -26.76 2.95
N HIS A 213 -3.18 -27.17 1.75
CA HIS A 213 -3.97 -26.31 0.85
C HIS A 213 -5.22 -25.71 1.50
N VAL A 214 -5.89 -26.48 2.37
CA VAL A 214 -7.08 -26.02 3.11
C VAL A 214 -6.70 -24.91 4.10
N LEU A 215 -5.68 -25.15 4.93
CA LEU A 215 -5.22 -24.18 5.91
C LEU A 215 -4.66 -22.90 5.26
N ALA A 216 -3.96 -23.05 4.13
CA ALA A 216 -3.48 -21.91 3.34
C ALA A 216 -4.64 -21.04 2.86
N LEU A 217 -5.69 -21.65 2.31
CA LEU A 217 -6.89 -20.94 1.87
C LEU A 217 -7.60 -20.24 3.03
N ASP A 218 -7.73 -20.90 4.18
CA ASP A 218 -8.34 -20.31 5.38
C ASP A 218 -7.54 -19.10 5.86
N LEU A 219 -6.20 -19.20 5.90
CA LEU A 219 -5.32 -18.09 6.26
C LEU A 219 -5.45 -16.92 5.27
N ILE A 220 -5.45 -17.19 3.97
CA ILE A 220 -5.63 -16.16 2.94
C ILE A 220 -6.99 -15.49 3.07
N GLY A 221 -8.05 -16.27 3.32
CA GLY A 221 -9.38 -15.76 3.58
C GLY A 221 -9.39 -14.84 4.79
N LEU A 222 -8.81 -15.27 5.91
CA LEU A 222 -8.67 -14.50 7.13
C LEU A 222 -7.90 -13.18 6.90
N PHE A 223 -6.74 -13.22 6.24
CA PHE A 223 -5.98 -12.00 5.93
C PHE A 223 -6.77 -11.05 5.05
N SER A 224 -7.46 -11.58 4.03
CA SER A 224 -8.26 -10.77 3.11
C SER A 224 -9.40 -10.07 3.88
N VAL A 225 -10.15 -10.82 4.69
CA VAL A 225 -11.27 -10.30 5.47
C VAL A 225 -10.83 -9.25 6.50
N VAL A 226 -9.69 -9.46 7.16
CA VAL A 226 -9.19 -8.57 8.22
C VAL A 226 -8.47 -7.33 7.68
N LEU A 227 -7.62 -7.50 6.66
CA LEU A 227 -6.77 -6.42 6.14
C LEU A 227 -7.41 -5.62 5.02
N TYR A 228 -8.35 -6.20 4.25
CA TYR A 228 -8.92 -5.49 3.10
C TYR A 228 -9.65 -4.18 3.49
N PRO A 229 -10.57 -4.15 4.47
CA PRO A 229 -11.24 -2.91 4.84
C PRO A 229 -10.28 -1.78 5.25
N PRO A 230 -9.31 -1.98 6.17
CA PRO A 230 -8.41 -0.90 6.57
C PRO A 230 -7.41 -0.53 5.46
N LEU A 231 -7.04 -1.44 4.55
CA LEU A 231 -6.21 -1.11 3.38
C LEU A 231 -6.98 -0.29 2.33
N VAL A 232 -8.25 -0.56 2.08
CA VAL A 232 -9.05 0.29 1.18
C VAL A 232 -9.20 1.70 1.77
N LEU A 233 -9.43 1.80 3.08
CA LEU A 233 -9.45 3.09 3.77
C LEU A 233 -8.11 3.83 3.62
N LEU A 234 -6.99 3.13 3.78
CA LEU A 234 -5.66 3.68 3.55
C LEU A 234 -5.49 4.21 2.13
N VAL A 235 -5.84 3.41 1.11
CA VAL A 235 -5.74 3.80 -0.31
C VAL A 235 -6.57 5.04 -0.59
N TRP A 236 -7.80 5.10 -0.06
CA TRP A 236 -8.67 6.27 -0.22
C TRP A 236 -8.10 7.51 0.46
N LEU A 237 -7.64 7.39 1.72
CA LEU A 237 -7.03 8.49 2.46
C LEU A 237 -5.73 8.97 1.81
N HIS A 238 -4.90 8.04 1.31
CA HIS A 238 -3.69 8.33 0.56
C HIS A 238 -4.00 9.15 -0.70
N GLY A 239 -4.97 8.73 -1.50
CA GLY A 239 -5.40 9.48 -2.69
C GLY A 239 -5.89 10.89 -2.35
N ARG A 240 -6.67 11.04 -1.28
CA ARG A 240 -7.14 12.35 -0.79
C ARG A 240 -6.00 13.22 -0.25
N TYR A 241 -5.05 12.62 0.46
CA TYR A 241 -3.85 13.28 0.97
C TYR A 241 -3.00 13.81 -0.19
N LEU A 242 -2.77 12.97 -1.20
CA LEU A 242 -1.99 13.32 -2.38
C LEU A 242 -2.65 14.43 -3.18
N ALA A 243 -3.96 14.34 -3.44
CA ALA A 243 -4.69 15.39 -4.14
C ALA A 243 -4.55 16.77 -3.47
N ARG A 244 -4.51 16.80 -2.13
CA ARG A 244 -4.35 18.05 -1.35
C ARG A 244 -2.90 18.54 -1.28
N ARG A 245 -1.92 17.64 -1.32
CA ARG A 245 -0.50 17.95 -1.08
C ARG A 245 0.40 17.73 -2.30
N GLN A 246 -0.17 17.53 -3.48
CA GLN A 246 0.57 17.16 -4.69
C GLN A 246 1.73 18.11 -5.01
N ALA A 247 1.47 19.42 -5.00
CA ALA A 247 2.46 20.46 -5.25
C ALA A 247 3.59 20.42 -4.21
N GLU A 248 3.23 20.28 -2.93
CA GLU A 248 4.18 20.22 -1.83
C GLU A 248 5.06 18.97 -1.90
N LEU A 249 4.47 17.80 -2.17
CA LEU A 249 5.20 16.54 -2.27
C LEU A 249 6.14 16.52 -3.47
N THR A 250 5.70 17.04 -4.62
CA THR A 250 6.55 17.20 -5.81
C THR A 250 7.75 18.11 -5.50
N ARG A 251 7.50 19.23 -4.80
CA ARG A 251 8.54 20.16 -4.36
C ARG A 251 9.55 19.49 -3.43
N ARG A 252 9.08 18.73 -2.44
CA ARG A 252 9.95 18.01 -1.49
C ARG A 252 10.78 16.91 -2.13
N LEU A 253 10.24 16.24 -3.14
CA LEU A 253 10.99 15.28 -3.95
C LEU A 253 12.06 15.95 -4.81
N GLY A 254 12.05 17.28 -4.95
CA GLY A 254 12.99 18.02 -5.80
C GLY A 254 12.83 17.69 -7.29
N ALA A 255 11.67 17.18 -7.70
CA ALA A 255 11.44 16.75 -9.07
C ALA A 255 11.32 17.97 -9.99
N LYS A 256 12.17 18.05 -11.02
CA LYS A 256 12.06 19.11 -12.02
C LYS A 256 10.88 18.78 -12.95
N VAL A 257 9.96 19.72 -13.09
CA VAL A 257 8.88 19.60 -14.08
C VAL A 257 9.52 19.73 -15.46
N ARG A 258 9.45 18.66 -16.25
CA ARG A 258 9.81 18.71 -17.67
C ARG A 258 8.49 18.69 -18.42
N LEU A 259 8.15 19.81 -19.05
CA LEU A 259 7.13 19.80 -20.08
C LEU A 259 7.71 18.92 -21.17
N LEU A 260 7.03 17.82 -21.47
CA LEU A 260 7.21 17.17 -22.76
C LEU A 260 6.67 18.18 -23.76
N GLU A 261 7.51 19.12 -24.19
CA GLU A 261 7.42 19.63 -25.56
C GLU A 261 7.67 18.39 -26.41
N VAL A 262 6.60 17.64 -26.64
CA VAL A 262 6.55 16.60 -27.65
C VAL A 262 6.86 17.33 -28.93
N ASP A 263 7.87 16.84 -29.63
CA ASP A 263 8.41 17.32 -30.89
C ASP A 263 7.31 17.67 -31.90
N GLN A 264 6.73 18.87 -31.81
CA GLN A 264 5.99 19.49 -32.91
C GLN A 264 6.94 19.89 -34.05
N GLU A 265 8.25 19.72 -33.87
CA GLU A 265 9.25 19.90 -34.92
C GLU A 265 9.33 18.69 -35.88
N GLU A 266 8.90 17.48 -35.48
CA GLU A 266 8.87 16.33 -36.40
C GLU A 266 7.61 16.30 -37.29
N GLU A 267 6.51 16.95 -36.89
CA GLU A 267 5.29 17.08 -37.70
C GLU A 267 5.32 18.30 -38.64
N ALA A 268 6.26 19.24 -38.43
CA ALA A 268 6.49 20.38 -39.32
C ALA A 268 7.57 20.12 -40.39
N ALA A 269 8.25 18.97 -40.33
CA ALA A 269 9.34 18.58 -41.22
C ALA A 269 9.01 17.41 -42.16
N GLY A 270 7.77 16.91 -42.16
CA GLY A 270 7.24 15.90 -43.10
C GLY A 270 6.12 16.46 -43.96
#